data_AF-A0A2V6V196-F1
#
_entry.id   AF-A0A2V6V196-F1
#
_cell.length_a   1.000
_cell.length_b   1.000
_cell.length_c   1.000
_cell.angle_alpha   90.00
_cell.angle_beta   90.00
_cell.angle_gamma   90.00
#
_symmetry.space_group_name_H-M   'P 1'
#
loop_
_entity.id
_entity.type
_entity.pdbx_description
1 polymer ?
#
loop_
_entity_poly.entity_id
_entity_poly.type
_entity_poly.pdbx_seq_one_letter_code
_entity_poly.pdbx_strand_id
1 'polypeptide(L)'
;MTPGRLLPARELLGELLLELKRPAEALREFESSQQREPGRFRGMYGVAQAAAQGGDIAKAKRFFAKLVDGAGQGTGRPELAKAREFLAANP
;
A
#
# COMPACT_ATOMS: atom_id res chain seq x y z
N MET A 1 11.15 -25.71 11.98
CA MET A 1 10.22 -25.15 10.99
C MET A 1 9.82 -23.77 11.49
N THR A 2 10.39 -22.69 10.97
CA THR A 2 9.90 -21.33 11.28
C THR A 2 8.52 -21.23 10.63
N PRO A 3 7.41 -21.13 11.37
CA PRO A 3 6.09 -21.17 10.76
C PRO A 3 5.97 -20.01 9.78
N GLY A 4 5.39 -20.31 8.60
CA GLY A 4 5.35 -19.44 7.43
C GLY A 4 5.09 -18.00 7.79
N ARG A 5 5.92 -17.09 7.24
CA ARG A 5 5.95 -15.65 7.55
C ARG A 5 4.52 -15.09 7.58
N LEU A 6 3.94 -15.05 8.77
CA LEU A 6 2.63 -14.47 9.02
C LEU A 6 2.66 -13.06 8.44
N LEU A 7 1.56 -12.65 7.85
CA LEU A 7 1.44 -11.28 7.39
C LEU A 7 1.84 -10.35 8.54
N PRO A 8 2.65 -9.30 8.32
CA PRO A 8 3.01 -8.41 9.40
C PRO A 8 1.70 -7.92 10.03
N ALA A 9 1.53 -8.10 11.34
CA ALA A 9 0.28 -7.77 12.02
C ALA A 9 -0.16 -6.32 11.77
N ARG A 10 0.81 -5.43 11.50
CA ARG A 10 0.59 -4.04 11.10
C ARG A 10 -0.04 -3.86 9.72
N GLU A 11 0.24 -4.73 8.74
CA GLU A 11 -0.42 -4.68 7.43
C GLU A 11 -1.90 -5.06 7.55
N LEU A 12 -2.21 -6.10 8.35
CA LEU A 12 -3.60 -6.48 8.65
C LEU A 12 -4.34 -5.36 9.39
N LEU A 13 -3.69 -4.75 10.39
CA LEU A 13 -4.26 -3.62 11.12
C LEU A 13 -4.49 -2.42 10.21
N GLY A 14 -3.55 -2.11 9.31
CA GLY A 14 -3.69 -1.03 8.33
C GLY A 14 -4.90 -1.24 7.42
N GLU A 15 -5.16 -2.46 6.96
CA GLU A 15 -6.34 -2.78 6.15
C GLU A 15 -7.64 -2.61 6.91
N LEU A 16 -7.71 -3.15 8.13
CA LEU A 16 -8.86 -2.96 9.04
C LEU A 16 -9.12 -1.47 9.29
N LEU A 17 -8.08 -0.66 9.49
CA LEU A 17 -8.22 0.78 9.69
C LEU A 17 -8.75 1.49 8.43
N LEU A 18 -8.39 1.03 7.23
CA LEU A 18 -8.98 1.54 5.99
C LEU A 18 -10.47 1.17 5.87
N GLU A 19 -10.84 -0.07 6.20
CA GLU A 19 -12.25 -0.49 6.23
C GLU A 19 -13.07 0.34 7.21
N LEU A 20 -12.47 0.70 8.35
CA LEU A 20 -13.06 1.58 9.35
C LEU A 20 -13.00 3.08 8.98
N LYS A 21 -12.57 3.44 7.76
CA LYS A 21 -12.42 4.82 7.29
C LYS A 21 -11.50 5.68 8.17
N ARG A 22 -10.43 5.08 8.69
CA ARG A 22 -9.39 5.73 9.52
C ARG A 22 -8.05 5.77 8.76
N PRO A 23 -7.97 6.49 7.62
CA PRO A 23 -6.80 6.43 6.74
C PRO A 23 -5.53 6.99 7.38
N ALA A 24 -5.62 7.99 8.25
CA ALA A 24 -4.45 8.56 8.94
C ALA A 24 -3.77 7.53 9.87
N GLU A 25 -4.55 6.67 10.50
CA GLU A 25 -4.04 5.62 11.40
C GLU A 25 -3.55 4.43 10.60
N ALA A 26 -4.27 4.04 9.54
CA ALA A 26 -3.81 3.03 8.60
C ALA A 26 -2.44 3.39 8.02
N LEU A 27 -2.26 4.65 7.60
CA LEU A 27 -1.00 5.15 7.05
C LEU A 27 0.16 4.96 8.04
N ARG A 28 -0.05 5.29 9.32
CA ARG A 28 0.97 5.10 10.36
C ARG A 28 1.39 3.64 10.52
N GLU A 29 0.44 2.73 10.49
CA GLU A 29 0.74 1.30 10.62
C GLU A 29 1.45 0.74 9.39
N PHE A 30 1.05 1.15 8.19
CA PHE A 30 1.74 0.76 6.95
C PHE A 30 3.15 1.34 6.88
N GLU A 31 3.34 2.61 7.24
CA GLU A 31 4.67 3.24 7.31
C GLU A 31 5.56 2.54 8.34
N SER A 32 5.02 2.20 9.51
CA SER A 32 5.73 1.43 10.54
C SER A 32 6.10 0.02 10.06
N SER A 33 5.23 -0.61 9.25
CA SER A 33 5.53 -1.90 8.61
C SER A 33 6.65 -1.76 7.58
N GLN A 34 6.64 -0.71 6.76
CA GLN A 34 7.68 -0.43 5.76
C GLN A 34 9.05 -0.11 6.39
N GLN A 35 9.10 0.45 7.60
CA GLN A 35 10.37 0.63 8.30
C GLN A 35 11.00 -0.72 8.71
N ARG A 36 10.18 -1.71 9.06
CA ARG A 36 10.64 -3.05 9.45
C ARG A 36 10.92 -3.96 8.26
N GLU A 37 10.05 -3.91 7.24
CA GLU A 37 10.14 -4.69 6.02
C GLU A 37 9.97 -3.77 4.79
N PRO A 38 11.01 -2.99 4.46
CA PRO A 38 10.95 -2.04 3.34
C PRO A 38 10.79 -2.76 2.01
N GLY A 39 10.00 -2.17 1.11
CA GLY A 39 9.84 -2.67 -0.27
C GLY A 39 8.88 -3.86 -0.39
N ARG A 40 8.19 -4.24 0.69
CA ARG A 40 7.13 -5.25 0.61
C ARG A 40 5.93 -4.69 -0.16
N PHE A 41 5.53 -5.40 -1.21
CA PHE A 41 4.46 -4.99 -2.13
C PHE A 41 3.16 -4.60 -1.41
N ARG A 42 2.68 -5.45 -0.49
CA ARG A 42 1.41 -5.23 0.22
C ARG A 42 1.46 -3.99 1.09
N GLY A 43 2.52 -3.80 1.88
CA GLY A 43 2.70 -2.58 2.66
C GLY A 43 2.82 -1.31 1.79
N MET A 44 3.50 -1.36 0.65
CA MET A 44 3.57 -0.21 -0.28
C MET A 44 2.18 0.15 -0.84
N TYR A 45 1.38 -0.86 -1.17
CA TYR A 45 0.01 -0.67 -1.67
C TYR A 45 -0.89 -0.08 -0.57
N GLY A 46 -0.77 -0.59 0.66
CA GLY A 46 -1.46 -0.06 1.83
C GLY A 46 -1.13 1.40 2.12
N VAL A 47 0.16 1.80 2.07
CA VAL A 47 0.57 3.21 2.20
C VAL A 47 -0.11 4.07 1.13
N ALA A 48 -0.07 3.63 -0.13
CA ALA A 48 -0.64 4.39 -1.24
C ALA A 48 -2.16 4.56 -1.11
N GLN A 49 -2.86 3.48 -0.75
CA GLN A 49 -4.31 3.48 -0.56
C GLN A 49 -4.72 4.33 0.65
N ALA A 50 -3.98 4.25 1.75
CA ALA A 50 -4.21 5.07 2.94
C ALA A 50 -3.96 6.55 2.66
N ALA A 51 -2.89 6.88 1.95
CA ALA A 51 -2.61 8.25 1.52
C ALA A 51 -3.70 8.80 0.60
N ALA A 52 -4.17 7.99 -0.37
CA ALA A 52 -5.26 8.37 -1.28
C ALA A 52 -6.56 8.68 -0.53
N GLN A 53 -6.96 7.81 0.40
CA GLN A 53 -8.16 8.02 1.23
C GLN A 53 -8.00 9.16 2.25
N GLY A 54 -6.76 9.42 2.70
CA GLY A 54 -6.42 10.52 3.60
C GLY A 54 -6.27 11.87 2.90
N GLY A 55 -6.38 11.93 1.57
CA GLY A 55 -6.23 13.16 0.77
C GLY A 55 -4.79 13.54 0.44
N ASP A 56 -3.78 12.75 0.83
CA ASP A 56 -2.38 12.95 0.45
C ASP A 56 -2.11 12.33 -0.93
N ILE A 57 -2.66 12.96 -1.96
CA ILE A 57 -2.58 12.49 -3.35
C ILE A 57 -1.11 12.43 -3.82
N ALA A 58 -0.26 13.36 -3.39
CA ALA A 58 1.15 13.39 -3.75
C ALA A 58 1.89 12.13 -3.24
N LYS A 59 1.67 11.74 -1.98
CA LYS A 59 2.22 10.50 -1.43
C LYS A 59 1.63 9.27 -2.11
N ALA A 60 0.32 9.26 -2.34
CA ALA A 60 -0.35 8.16 -3.03
C ALA A 60 0.25 7.90 -4.42
N LYS A 61 0.40 8.96 -5.24
CA LYS A 61 1.04 8.88 -6.56
C LYS A 61 2.44 8.32 -6.47
N ARG A 62 3.27 8.85 -5.55
CA ARG A 62 4.67 8.41 -5.41
C ARG A 62 4.79 6.92 -5.09
N PHE A 63 3.94 6.41 -4.19
CA PHE A 63 3.96 5.00 -3.83
C PHE A 63 3.33 4.11 -4.90
N PHE A 64 2.23 4.51 -5.54
CA PHE A 64 1.66 3.77 -6.67
C PHE A 64 2.61 3.70 -7.87
N ALA A 65 3.31 4.79 -8.20
CA ALA A 65 4.31 4.80 -9.27
C ALA A 65 5.45 3.82 -8.98
N LYS A 66 6.00 3.83 -7.74
CA LYS A 66 7.01 2.85 -7.31
C LYS A 66 6.51 1.41 -7.39
N LEU A 67 5.23 1.19 -7.08
CA LEU A 67 4.58 -0.12 -7.15
C LEU A 67 4.51 -0.65 -8.57
N VAL A 68 4.09 0.20 -9.51
CA VAL A 68 3.99 -0.13 -10.92
C VAL A 68 5.38 -0.36 -11.53
N ASP A 69 6.35 0.48 -11.18
CA ASP A 69 7.75 0.36 -11.62
C ASP A 69 8.40 -0.94 -11.11
N GLY A 70 8.25 -1.24 -9.81
CA GLY A 70 8.83 -2.43 -9.19
C GLY A 70 8.15 -3.75 -9.57
N ALA A 71 6.91 -3.73 -10.09
CA ALA A 71 6.19 -4.93 -10.48
C ALA A 71 6.51 -5.44 -11.89
N GLY A 72 7.25 -4.69 -12.71
CA GLY A 72 7.61 -5.07 -14.07
C GLY A 72 6.41 -5.48 -14.94
N GLN A 73 6.54 -6.57 -15.70
CA GLN A 73 5.50 -7.15 -16.56
C GLN A 73 4.47 -8.02 -15.79
N GLY A 74 4.47 -8.00 -14.45
CA GLY A 74 3.55 -8.79 -13.63
C GLY A 74 2.11 -8.26 -13.70
N THR A 75 1.37 -8.59 -14.75
CA THR A 75 0.04 -8.03 -15.05
C THR A 75 -1.11 -8.65 -14.25
N GLY A 76 -0.87 -9.70 -13.47
CA GLY A 76 -1.94 -10.47 -12.81
C GLY A 76 -2.46 -9.93 -11.47
N ARG A 77 -1.90 -8.84 -10.93
CA ARG A 77 -2.26 -8.34 -9.59
C ARG A 77 -3.32 -7.24 -9.66
N PRO A 78 -4.50 -7.40 -9.03
CA PRO A 78 -5.54 -6.38 -9.03
C PRO A 78 -5.08 -5.06 -8.39
N GLU A 79 -4.11 -5.10 -7.48
CA GLU A 79 -3.52 -3.92 -6.85
C GLU A 79 -2.78 -3.03 -7.85
N LEU A 80 -2.15 -3.62 -8.88
CA LEU A 80 -1.47 -2.87 -9.93
C LEU A 80 -2.44 -2.22 -10.89
N ALA A 81 -3.57 -2.88 -11.17
CA ALA A 81 -4.64 -2.28 -11.95
C ALA A 81 -5.18 -1.02 -11.24
N LYS A 82 -5.48 -1.12 -9.95
CA LYS A 82 -5.90 0.03 -9.12
C LYS A 82 -4.85 1.13 -9.04
N ALA A 83 -3.58 0.76 -8.91
CA ALA A 83 -2.48 1.73 -8.90
C ALA A 83 -2.40 2.52 -10.22
N ARG A 84 -2.49 1.83 -11.36
CA ARG A 84 -2.49 2.45 -12.69
C ARG A 84 -3.72 3.32 -12.91
N GLU A 85 -4.89 2.85 -12.52
CA GLU A 85 -6.14 3.60 -12.58
C GLU A 85 -6.05 4.90 -11.75
N PHE A 86 -5.53 4.82 -10.53
CA PHE A 86 -5.33 5.99 -9.68
C PHE A 86 -4.36 7.00 -10.31
N LEU A 87 -3.24 6.53 -10.86
CA LEU A 87 -2.27 7.40 -11.54
C LEU A 87 -2.87 8.03 -12.81
N ALA A 88 -3.69 7.31 -13.56
CA ALA A 88 -4.37 7.84 -14.73
C ALA A 88 -5.45 8.88 -14.37
N ALA A 89 -6.17 8.67 -13.27
CA ALA A 89 -7.17 9.61 -12.76
C ALA A 89 -6.55 10.85 -12.11
N ASN A 90 -5.27 10.78 -11.72
CA ASN A 90 -4.53 11.87 -11.10
C ASN A 90 -3.23 12.12 -11.89
N PRO A 91 -3.29 12.84 -13.03
CA PRO A 91 -2.09 13.22 -13.79
C PRO A 91 -1.18 14.13 -12.96
#